data_AF-A0A1W9VQ72-F1
#
_entry.id   AF-A0A1W9VQ72-F1
#
_cell.length_a   1.000
_cell.length_b   1.000
_cell.length_c   1.000
_cell.angle_alpha   90.00
_cell.angle_beta   90.00
_cell.angle_gamma   90.00
#
_symmetry.space_group_name_H-M   'P 1'
#
loop_
_entity.id
_entity.type
_entity.pdbx_description
1 polymer ?
#
loop_
_entity_poly.entity_id
_entity_poly.type
_entity_poly.pdbx_seq_one_letter_code
_entity_poly.pdbx_strand_id
1 'polypeptide(L)'
;MSDRLLSEEELEICKERLLKERKKSTDYLQKMNESQKSSVRDSSGDASAYAIHQADHGSDTYFRENQVLLMEKEHMRLKRINLALKRIYEKTYGICEICGKRISEPRLKVIPYAVFCIECRSAEDISKRKRR
;
A
#
# COMPACT_ATOMS: atom_id res chain seq x y z
N MET A 1 13.57 32.31 6.02
CA MET A 1 13.12 31.23 6.91
C MET A 1 13.56 29.93 6.27
N SER A 2 14.63 29.36 6.83
CA SER A 2 15.55 28.44 6.18
C SER A 2 14.87 27.13 5.80
N ASP A 3 14.72 26.90 4.50
CA ASP A 3 14.38 25.62 3.87
C ASP A 3 15.47 24.57 4.18
N ARG A 4 15.52 24.10 5.43
CA ARG A 4 16.53 23.13 5.85
C ARG A 4 16.15 21.78 5.29
N LEU A 5 16.73 21.41 4.13
CA LEU A 5 16.80 20.04 3.60
C LEU A 5 16.95 19.05 4.76
N LEU A 6 16.15 17.97 4.76
CA LEU A 6 16.23 16.96 5.84
C LEU A 6 17.69 16.55 6.00
N SER A 7 18.15 16.46 7.25
CA SER A 7 19.52 16.04 7.52
C SER A 7 19.72 14.60 7.06
N GLU A 8 20.97 14.22 6.78
CA GLU A 8 21.29 12.82 6.43
C GLU A 8 20.85 11.83 7.53
N GLU A 9 20.88 12.25 8.79
CA GLU A 9 20.39 11.45 9.93
C GLU A 9 18.86 11.25 9.89
N GLU A 10 18.10 12.30 9.58
CA GLU A 10 16.64 12.23 9.46
C GLU A 10 16.20 11.33 8.30
N LEU A 11 16.96 11.35 7.20
CA LEU A 11 16.74 10.49 6.04
C LEU A 11 16.98 9.01 6.38
N GLU A 12 18.02 8.69 7.16
CA GLU A 12 18.30 7.31 7.55
C GLU A 12 17.23 6.77 8.51
N ILE A 13 16.75 7.58 9.46
CA ILE A 13 15.61 7.21 10.33
C ILE A 13 14.36 6.94 9.50
N CYS A 14 14.07 7.78 8.50
CA CYS A 14 12.93 7.59 7.61
C CYS A 14 13.07 6.31 6.76
N LYS A 15 14.29 6.03 6.27
CA LYS A 15 14.61 4.83 5.50
C LYS A 15 14.39 3.57 6.33
N GLU A 16 14.88 3.51 7.56
CA GLU A 16 14.66 2.36 8.44
C GLU A 16 13.16 2.11 8.69
N ARG A 17 12.38 3.18 8.92
CA ARG A 17 10.92 3.06 9.06
C ARG A 17 10.27 2.49 7.80
N LEU A 18 10.65 3.00 6.62
CA LEU A 18 10.15 2.50 5.34
C LEU A 18 10.52 1.04 5.09
N LEU A 19 11.72 0.60 5.49
CA LEU A 19 12.15 -0.80 5.38
C LEU A 19 11.34 -1.72 6.30
N LYS A 20 11.06 -1.28 7.53
CA LYS A 20 10.16 -2.01 8.45
C LYS A 20 8.76 -2.14 7.86
N GLU A 21 8.20 -1.06 7.32
CA GLU A 21 6.89 -1.07 6.69
C GLU A 21 6.86 -1.95 5.42
N ARG A 22 7.93 -1.93 4.62
CA ARG A 22 8.09 -2.80 3.45
C ARG A 22 8.03 -4.27 3.87
N LYS A 23 8.80 -4.65 4.89
CA LYS A 23 8.84 -6.03 5.40
C LYS A 23 7.46 -6.50 5.89
N LYS A 24 6.75 -5.64 6.64
CA LYS A 24 5.38 -5.96 7.08
C LYS A 24 4.43 -6.22 5.91
N SER A 25 4.44 -5.35 4.89
CA SER A 25 3.57 -5.52 3.71
C SER A 25 3.97 -6.72 2.86
N THR A 26 5.27 -7.05 2.73
CA THR A 26 5.70 -8.26 2.02
C THR A 26 5.30 -9.53 2.76
N ASP A 27 5.50 -9.58 4.08
CA ASP A 27 5.12 -10.74 4.91
C ASP A 27 3.60 -10.96 4.87
N TYR A 28 2.81 -9.87 4.85
CA TYR A 28 1.36 -9.95 4.71
C TYR A 28 0.93 -10.57 3.38
N LEU A 29 1.51 -10.11 2.26
CA LEU A 29 1.23 -10.66 0.94
C LEU A 29 1.68 -12.13 0.81
N GLN A 30 2.81 -12.49 1.40
CA GLN A 30 3.30 -13.87 1.40
C GLN A 30 2.32 -14.80 2.13
N LYS A 31 1.89 -14.43 3.34
CA LYS A 31 0.91 -15.21 4.12
C LYS A 31 -0.41 -15.38 3.39
N MET A 32 -0.90 -14.31 2.75
CA MET A 32 -2.11 -14.38 1.93
C MET A 32 -1.96 -15.35 0.75
N ASN A 33 -0.82 -15.30 0.05
CA ASN A 33 -0.55 -16.18 -1.08
C ASN A 33 -0.41 -17.65 -0.67
N GLU A 34 0.24 -17.92 0.47
CA GLU A 34 0.32 -19.26 1.07
C GLU A 34 -1.06 -19.81 1.42
N SER A 35 -1.92 -18.99 2.05
CA SER A 35 -3.31 -19.37 2.39
C SER A 35 -4.16 -19.69 1.17
N GLN A 36 -3.95 -19.01 0.04
CA GLN A 36 -4.66 -19.35 -1.20
C GLN A 36 -4.16 -20.68 -1.80
N LYS A 37 -2.85 -20.94 -1.76
CA LYS A 37 -2.29 -22.21 -2.26
C LYS A 37 -2.76 -23.42 -1.46
N SER A 38 -2.94 -23.31 -0.15
CA SER A 38 -3.46 -24.41 0.67
C SER A 38 -4.93 -24.71 0.35
N SER A 39 -5.76 -23.67 0.18
CA SER A 39 -7.19 -23.84 -0.18
C SER A 39 -7.40 -24.56 -1.53
N VAL A 40 -6.54 -24.32 -2.52
CA VAL A 40 -6.58 -25.00 -3.82
C VAL A 40 -6.19 -26.49 -3.72
N ARG A 41 -5.26 -26.84 -2.82
CA ARG A 41 -4.86 -28.24 -2.59
C ARG A 41 -5.98 -29.06 -1.93
N ASP A 42 -6.68 -28.48 -0.96
CA ASP A 42 -7.76 -29.17 -0.24
C ASP A 42 -9.03 -29.33 -1.11
N SER A 43 -9.22 -28.47 -2.12
CA SER A 43 -10.38 -28.52 -3.02
C SER A 43 -10.31 -29.59 -4.12
N SER A 44 -9.16 -30.26 -4.31
CA SER A 44 -8.97 -31.22 -5.42
C SER A 44 -9.43 -32.65 -5.11
N GLY A 45 -9.99 -32.92 -3.93
CA GLY A 45 -10.24 -34.29 -3.45
C GLY A 45 -11.69 -34.72 -3.24
N ASP A 46 -12.66 -33.80 -3.17
CA ASP A 46 -14.04 -34.17 -2.83
C ASP A 46 -15.08 -33.31 -3.56
N ALA A 47 -15.69 -33.89 -4.60
CA ALA A 47 -16.74 -33.26 -5.39
C ALA A 47 -18.05 -33.03 -4.61
N SER A 48 -18.18 -33.55 -3.38
CA SER A 48 -19.38 -33.40 -2.57
C SER A 48 -19.49 -32.05 -1.83
N ALA A 49 -18.40 -31.29 -1.70
CA ALA A 49 -18.39 -29.94 -1.11
C ALA A 49 -19.06 -28.86 -2.00
N TYR A 50 -19.25 -29.14 -3.30
CA TYR A 50 -19.86 -28.21 -4.26
C TYR A 50 -21.40 -28.11 -4.11
N ALA A 51 -22.02 -29.06 -3.42
CA ALA A 51 -23.49 -29.18 -3.35
C ALA A 51 -24.15 -28.44 -2.17
N ILE A 52 -23.38 -27.91 -1.21
CA ILE A 52 -24.00 -27.50 0.08
C ILE A 52 -24.47 -26.03 0.12
N HIS A 53 -23.93 -25.06 -0.63
CA HIS A 53 -24.38 -23.66 -0.42
C HIS A 53 -24.38 -22.73 -1.65
N GLN A 54 -25.40 -22.83 -2.51
CA GLN A 54 -25.66 -21.79 -3.53
C GLN A 54 -25.90 -20.38 -2.95
N ALA A 55 -26.37 -20.29 -1.70
CA ALA A 55 -26.52 -19.03 -0.97
C ALA A 55 -25.18 -18.47 -0.43
N ASP A 56 -24.22 -19.32 -0.05
CA ASP A 56 -22.89 -18.86 0.38
C ASP A 56 -21.96 -18.56 -0.78
N HIS A 57 -22.26 -19.00 -2.01
CA HIS A 57 -21.48 -18.60 -3.19
C HIS A 57 -21.48 -17.09 -3.43
N GLY A 58 -22.58 -16.37 -3.11
CA GLY A 58 -22.60 -14.90 -3.15
C GLY A 58 -21.67 -14.27 -2.12
N SER A 59 -21.63 -14.83 -0.91
CA SER A 59 -20.75 -14.37 0.18
C SER A 59 -19.29 -14.71 -0.06
N ASP A 60 -18.98 -15.91 -0.60
CA ASP A 60 -17.64 -16.37 -0.94
C ASP A 60 -17.07 -15.57 -2.12
N THR A 61 -17.86 -15.31 -3.16
CA THR A 61 -17.43 -14.45 -4.28
C THR A 61 -17.12 -13.03 -3.81
N TYR A 62 -18.00 -12.40 -3.04
CA TYR A 62 -17.74 -11.09 -2.44
C TYR A 62 -16.48 -11.07 -1.56
N PHE A 63 -16.27 -12.12 -0.75
CA PHE A 63 -15.09 -12.23 0.10
C PHE A 63 -13.81 -12.32 -0.72
N ARG A 64 -13.79 -13.16 -1.77
CA ARG A 64 -12.66 -13.29 -2.69
C ARG A 64 -12.36 -11.99 -3.44
N GLU A 65 -13.39 -11.31 -3.94
CA GLU A 65 -13.23 -10.00 -4.59
C GLU A 65 -12.61 -8.98 -3.64
N ASN A 66 -13.11 -8.92 -2.40
CA ASN A 66 -12.56 -8.04 -1.37
C ASN A 66 -11.11 -8.39 -1.01
N GLN A 67 -10.76 -9.68 -0.96
CA GLN A 67 -9.37 -10.12 -0.78
C GLN A 67 -8.47 -9.64 -1.93
N VAL A 68 -8.90 -9.79 -3.19
CA VAL A 68 -8.15 -9.31 -4.36
C VAL A 68 -7.93 -7.80 -4.28
N LEU A 69 -8.98 -7.03 -3.95
CA LEU A 69 -8.87 -5.57 -3.78
C LEU A 69 -7.89 -5.18 -2.67
N LEU A 70 -7.84 -5.95 -1.56
CA LEU A 70 -6.92 -5.70 -0.47
C LEU A 70 -5.46 -6.02 -0.87
N MET A 71 -5.25 -7.11 -1.59
CA MET A 71 -3.93 -7.47 -2.14
C MET A 71 -3.43 -6.39 -3.12
N GLU A 72 -4.31 -5.89 -4.00
CA GLU A 72 -3.95 -4.80 -4.92
C GLU A 72 -3.54 -3.54 -4.16
N LYS A 73 -4.28 -3.17 -3.10
CA LYS A 73 -3.93 -2.03 -2.23
C LYS A 73 -2.55 -2.21 -1.57
N GLU A 74 -2.24 -3.40 -1.07
CA GLU A 74 -0.93 -3.68 -0.47
C GLU A 74 0.21 -3.68 -1.51
N HIS A 75 -0.03 -4.18 -2.72
CA HIS A 75 0.93 -4.05 -3.83
C HIS A 75 1.18 -2.57 -4.19
N MET A 76 0.12 -1.76 -4.27
CA MET A 76 0.25 -0.31 -4.49
C MET A 76 1.00 0.39 -3.36
N ARG A 77 0.80 -0.04 -2.11
CA ARG A 77 1.56 0.45 -0.95
C ARG A 77 3.04 0.11 -1.08
N LEU A 78 3.40 -1.12 -1.45
CA LEU A 78 4.80 -1.51 -1.69
C LEU A 78 5.45 -0.68 -2.79
N LYS A 79 4.73 -0.42 -3.89
CA LYS A 79 5.22 0.47 -4.96
C LYS A 79 5.55 1.87 -4.42
N ARG A 80 4.68 2.45 -3.58
CA ARG A 80 4.92 3.76 -2.95
C ARG A 80 6.09 3.74 -1.97
N ILE A 81 6.25 2.67 -1.19
CA ILE A 81 7.38 2.51 -0.27
C ILE A 81 8.70 2.45 -1.05
N ASN A 82 8.74 1.67 -2.14
CA ASN A 82 9.93 1.58 -3.00
C ASN A 82 10.26 2.92 -3.67
N LEU A 83 9.24 3.66 -4.11
CA LEU A 83 9.42 5.01 -4.64
C LEU A 83 9.97 5.96 -3.57
N ALA A 84 9.45 5.91 -2.35
CA ALA A 84 9.95 6.72 -1.24
C ALA A 84 11.41 6.40 -0.91
N LEU A 85 11.79 5.12 -0.89
CA LEU A 85 13.19 4.69 -0.71
C LEU A 85 14.10 5.21 -1.83
N LYS A 86 13.64 5.16 -3.09
CA LYS A 86 14.38 5.74 -4.23
C LYS A 86 14.59 7.25 -4.06
N ARG A 87 13.57 7.98 -3.58
CA ARG A 87 13.67 9.43 -3.35
C ARG A 87 14.59 9.79 -2.18
N ILE A 88 14.70 8.91 -1.18
CA ILE A 88 15.72 9.06 -0.12
C ILE A 88 17.12 8.94 -0.73
N TYR A 89 17.34 7.97 -1.62
CA TYR A 89 18.62 7.83 -2.32
C TYR A 89 18.95 9.06 -3.18
N GLU A 90 17.94 9.61 -3.86
CA GLU A 90 18.08 10.83 -4.69
C GLU A 90 18.08 12.13 -3.86
N LYS A 91 17.99 12.06 -2.52
CA LYS A 91 17.86 13.22 -1.60
C LYS A 91 16.67 14.15 -1.91
N THR A 92 15.62 13.65 -2.57
CA THR A 92 14.39 14.40 -2.90
C THR A 92 13.18 14.01 -2.03
N TYR A 93 13.44 13.26 -0.95
CA TYR A 93 12.41 12.80 -0.03
C TYR A 93 11.71 13.98 0.68
N GLY A 94 10.39 13.87 0.85
CA GLY A 94 9.57 14.93 1.46
C GLY A 94 9.16 16.05 0.50
N ILE A 95 9.35 15.89 -0.81
CA ILE A 95 8.89 16.84 -1.84
C ILE A 95 7.68 16.25 -2.57
N CYS A 96 6.62 17.04 -2.75
CA CYS A 96 5.44 16.64 -3.51
C CYS A 96 5.76 16.55 -5.00
N GLU A 97 5.41 15.43 -5.64
CA GLU A 97 5.66 15.21 -7.07
C GLU A 97 4.78 16.08 -8.00
N ILE A 98 3.61 16.52 -7.54
CA ILE A 98 2.67 17.31 -8.35
C ILE A 98 3.02 18.80 -8.31
N CYS A 99 3.20 19.36 -7.11
CA CYS A 99 3.39 20.80 -6.93
C CYS A 99 4.81 21.21 -6.56
N GLY A 100 5.73 20.28 -6.36
CA GLY A 100 7.11 20.57 -5.93
C GLY A 100 7.23 21.12 -4.50
N LYS A 101 6.13 21.33 -3.78
CA LYS A 101 6.13 21.84 -2.40
C LYS A 101 6.57 20.75 -1.41
N ARG A 102 7.12 21.17 -0.27
CA ARG A 102 7.40 20.26 0.86
C ARG A 102 6.15 19.57 1.39
N ILE A 103 6.28 18.30 1.72
CA ILE A 103 5.28 17.51 2.44
C ILE A 103 5.45 17.82 3.93
N SER A 104 4.34 18.05 4.62
CA SER A 104 4.37 18.35 6.05
C SER A 104 4.97 17.19 6.86
N GLU A 105 5.87 17.49 7.79
CA GLU A 105 6.43 16.52 8.74
C GLU A 105 5.39 15.65 9.47
N PRO A 106 4.27 16.20 10.02
CA PRO A 106 3.26 15.37 10.65
C PRO A 106 2.68 14.31 9.70
N ARG A 107 2.59 14.62 8.39
CA ARG A 107 2.13 13.66 7.39
C ARG A 107 3.16 12.56 7.15
N LEU A 108 4.45 12.88 7.10
CA LEU A 108 5.52 11.89 6.95
C LEU A 108 5.69 11.03 8.22
N LYS A 109 5.33 11.54 9.40
CA LYS A 109 5.30 10.77 10.65
C LYS A 109 4.20 9.70 10.64
N VAL A 110 3.03 10.02 10.11
CA VAL A 110 1.89 9.08 10.02
C VAL A 110 2.00 8.16 8.80
N ILE A 111 2.35 8.72 7.64
CA ILE A 111 2.45 8.03 6.36
C ILE A 111 3.83 8.31 5.75
N PRO A 112 4.86 7.51 6.07
CA PRO A 112 6.23 7.77 5.63
C PRO A 112 6.42 7.59 4.11
N TYR A 113 5.54 6.85 3.44
CA TYR A 113 5.60 6.64 1.98
C TYR A 113 4.72 7.63 1.20
N ALA A 114 4.34 8.76 1.81
CA ALA A 114 3.52 9.78 1.16
C ALA A 114 4.29 10.48 0.03
N VAL A 115 3.72 10.46 -1.19
CA VAL A 115 4.30 11.05 -2.41
C VAL A 115 3.74 12.46 -2.69
N PHE A 116 2.54 12.75 -2.19
CA PHE A 116 1.82 14.00 -2.44
C PHE A 116 1.54 14.75 -1.13
N CYS A 117 1.53 16.09 -1.22
CA CYS A 117 1.03 16.93 -0.14
C CYS A 117 -0.49 16.77 0.07
N ILE A 118 -1.01 17.32 1.17
CA ILE A 118 -2.44 17.19 1.52
C ILE A 118 -3.31 17.84 0.43
N GLU A 119 -2.96 19.03 -0.03
CA GLU A 119 -3.69 19.78 -1.07
C GLU A 119 -3.80 18.96 -2.37
N CYS A 120 -2.67 18.49 -2.89
CA CYS A 120 -2.63 17.71 -4.13
C CYS A 120 -3.34 16.37 -3.98
N ARG A 121 -3.26 15.75 -2.80
CA ARG A 121 -3.97 14.50 -2.54
C ARG A 121 -5.48 14.69 -2.55
N SER A 122 -5.96 15.75 -1.87
CA SER A 122 -7.39 16.08 -1.85
C SER A 122 -7.91 16.40 -3.24
N ALA A 123 -7.14 17.16 -4.05
CA ALA A 123 -7.50 17.46 -5.43
C ALA A 123 -7.59 16.20 -6.30
N GLU A 124 -6.62 15.27 -6.17
CA GLU A 124 -6.63 13.98 -6.86
C GLU A 124 -7.89 13.17 -6.49
N ASP A 125 -8.21 13.06 -5.20
CA ASP A 125 -9.37 12.30 -4.73
C ASP A 125 -10.70 12.92 -5.22
N ILE A 126 -10.81 14.26 -5.27
CA ILE A 126 -11.98 14.96 -5.86
C ILE A 126 -12.10 14.65 -7.35
N SER A 127 -10.99 14.71 -8.10
CA SER A 127 -11.00 14.43 -9.54
C SER A 127 -11.38 12.98 -9.86
N LYS A 128 -10.94 12.00 -9.04
CA LYS A 128 -11.33 10.60 -9.18
C LYS A 128 -12.82 10.37 -8.91
N ARG A 129 -13.39 11.08 -7.93
CA ARG A 129 -14.83 11.03 -7.64
C ARG A 129 -15.67 11.61 -8.78
N LYS A 130 -15.22 12.69 -9.41
CA LYS A 130 -15.93 13.30 -10.57
C LYS A 130 -15.89 12.43 -11.84
N ARG A 131 -14.96 11.47 -11.93
CA ARG A 131 -14.80 10.54 -13.07
C ARG A 131 -15.51 9.20 -12.88
N ARG A 132 -16.14 8.98 -11.72
CA ARG A 132 -16.99 7.82 -11.43
C ARG A 132 -18.44 8.23 -11.58
#